data_AF-A0A9D0IIA6-F1
#
_entry.id   AF-A0A9D0IIA6-F1
#
_cell.length_a   1.000
_cell.length_b   1.000
_cell.length_c   1.000
_cell.angle_alpha   90.00
_cell.angle_beta   90.00
_cell.angle_gamma   90.00
#
_symmetry.space_group_name_H-M   'P 1'
#
loop_
_entity.id
_entity.type
_entity.pdbx_description
1 polymer ?
#
loop_
_entity_poly.entity_id
_entity_poly.type
_entity_poly.pdbx_seq_one_letter_code
_entity_poly.pdbx_strand_id
1 'polypeptide(L)'
;MAFFDLLEAEGRALQRGALRTGGGLAALAVASVLALTGFGLLTWALYGWLAGQFTQPQAAALTGLVVLVFTGVLLWLVARSAH
;
A
#
# COMPACT_ATOMS: atom_id res chain seq x y z
N MET A 1 -12.67 46.22 -0.43
CA MET A 1 -11.57 45.61 -1.22
C MET A 1 -10.77 44.62 -0.39
N ALA A 2 -10.22 45.00 0.78
CA ALA A 2 -9.42 44.10 1.62
C ALA A 2 -10.04 42.72 1.96
N PHE A 3 -11.37 42.62 2.12
CA PHE A 3 -12.05 41.33 2.35
C PHE A 3 -12.00 40.39 1.13
N PHE A 4 -12.12 40.94 -0.09
CA PHE A 4 -12.04 40.14 -1.32
C PHE A 4 -10.62 39.62 -1.57
N ASP A 5 -9.60 40.45 -1.29
CA ASP A 5 -8.20 40.05 -1.40
C ASP A 5 -7.85 38.92 -0.40
N LEU A 6 -8.42 38.97 0.81
CA LEU A 6 -8.25 37.94 1.83
C LEU A 6 -8.90 36.61 1.39
N LEU A 7 -10.11 36.67 0.84
CA LEU A 7 -10.85 35.51 0.38
C LEU A 7 -10.18 34.84 -0.83
N GLU A 8 -9.58 35.63 -1.72
CA GLU A 8 -8.80 35.12 -2.85
C GLU A 8 -7.45 34.51 -2.41
N ALA A 9 -6.85 35.01 -1.33
CA ALA A 9 -5.67 34.41 -0.73
C ALA A 9 -5.97 33.06 -0.05
N GLU A 10 -7.07 32.96 0.70
CA GLU A 10 -7.53 31.70 1.31
C GLU A 10 -7.93 30.67 0.26
N GLY A 11 -8.64 31.10 -0.80
CA GLY A 11 -9.01 30.23 -1.92
C GLY A 11 -7.78 29.58 -2.59
N ARG A 12 -6.71 30.35 -2.81
CA ARG A 12 -5.45 29.82 -3.35
C ARG A 12 -4.73 28.89 -2.38
N ALA A 13 -4.77 29.17 -1.07
CA ALA A 13 -4.19 28.31 -0.05
C ALA A 13 -4.92 26.96 0.04
N LEU A 14 -6.26 26.99 0.03
CA LEU A 14 -7.13 25.81 -0.02
C LEU A 14 -6.92 24.99 -1.29
N GLN A 15 -6.83 25.65 -2.45
CA GLN A 15 -6.58 24.97 -3.72
C GLN A 15 -5.23 24.25 -3.72
N ARG A 16 -4.16 24.88 -3.22
CA ARG A 16 -2.84 24.25 -3.10
C ARG A 16 -2.85 23.09 -2.11
N GLY A 17 -3.55 23.24 -0.98
CA GLY A 17 -3.75 22.17 0.00
C GLY A 17 -4.49 20.97 -0.61
N ALA A 18 -5.61 21.22 -1.28
CA ALA A 18 -6.44 20.19 -1.91
C ALA A 18 -5.69 19.45 -3.02
N LEU A 19 -4.96 20.16 -3.88
CA LEU A 19 -4.15 19.53 -4.94
C LEU A 19 -3.02 18.67 -4.37
N ARG A 20 -2.35 19.14 -3.31
CA ARG A 20 -1.28 18.38 -2.66
C ARG A 20 -1.81 17.11 -1.98
N THR A 21 -2.90 17.22 -1.24
CA THR A 21 -3.52 16.08 -0.56
C THR A 21 -4.15 15.11 -1.57
N GLY A 22 -4.85 15.61 -2.58
CA GLY A 22 -5.44 14.82 -3.65
C GLY A 22 -4.39 14.06 -4.46
N GLY A 23 -3.28 14.73 -4.83
CA GLY A 23 -2.15 14.08 -5.49
C GLY A 23 -1.50 12.99 -4.64
N GLY A 24 -1.32 13.25 -3.33
CA GLY A 24 -0.81 12.25 -2.39
C GLY A 24 -1.71 11.02 -2.27
N LEU A 25 -3.03 11.21 -2.17
CA LEU A 25 -4.00 10.11 -2.11
C LEU A 25 -4.06 9.30 -3.40
N ALA A 26 -4.02 9.96 -4.57
CA ALA A 26 -3.98 9.28 -5.85
C ALA A 26 -2.71 8.43 -6.00
N ALA A 27 -1.55 8.97 -5.61
CA ALA A 27 -0.29 8.23 -5.60
C ALA A 27 -0.34 7.03 -4.64
N LEU A 28 -0.90 7.20 -3.44
CA LEU A 28 -1.11 6.09 -2.49
C LEU A 28 -2.02 5.01 -3.07
N ALA A 29 -3.11 5.39 -3.75
CA ALA A 29 -4.02 4.43 -4.36
C ALA A 29 -3.31 3.60 -5.44
N VAL A 30 -2.57 4.26 -6.35
CA VAL A 30 -1.79 3.58 -7.39
C VAL A 30 -0.72 2.69 -6.78
N ALA A 31 0.02 3.18 -5.79
CA ALA A 31 1.04 2.40 -5.09
C ALA A 31 0.45 1.18 -4.40
N SER A 32 -0.73 1.31 -3.79
CA SER A 32 -1.43 0.22 -3.12
C SER A 32 -1.84 -0.87 -4.10
N VAL A 33 -2.42 -0.49 -5.24
CA VAL A 33 -2.77 -1.44 -6.31
C VAL A 33 -1.53 -2.16 -6.81
N LEU A 34 -0.46 -1.43 -7.12
CA LEU A 34 0.77 -2.00 -7.64
C LEU A 34 1.43 -2.96 -6.63
N ALA A 35 1.44 -2.59 -5.35
CA ALA A 35 1.96 -3.42 -4.27
C ALA A 35 1.13 -4.69 -4.09
N LEU A 36 -0.21 -4.59 -4.09
CA LEU A 36 -1.11 -5.74 -4.00
C LEU A 36 -0.93 -6.71 -5.18
N THR A 37 -0.86 -6.18 -6.41
CA THR A 37 -0.65 -6.99 -7.60
C THR A 37 0.72 -7.66 -7.59
N GLY A 38 1.78 -6.91 -7.29
CA GLY A 38 3.14 -7.46 -7.21
C GLY A 38 3.26 -8.54 -6.14
N PHE A 39 2.69 -8.31 -4.96
CA PHE A 39 2.67 -9.28 -3.88
C PHE A 39 1.88 -10.55 -4.24
N GLY A 40 0.73 -10.41 -4.90
CA GLY A 40 -0.04 -11.54 -5.42
C GLY A 40 0.74 -12.37 -6.43
N LEU A 41 1.41 -11.73 -7.38
CA LEU A 41 2.24 -12.40 -8.37
C LEU A 41 3.44 -13.13 -7.73
N LEU A 42 4.12 -12.51 -6.76
CA LEU A 42 5.21 -13.15 -6.02
C LEU A 42 4.73 -14.37 -5.23
N THR A 43 3.56 -14.25 -4.58
CA THR A 43 2.96 -15.35 -3.84
C THR A 43 2.62 -16.51 -4.76
N TRP A 44 2.03 -16.22 -5.93
CA TRP A 44 1.73 -17.24 -6.93
C TRP A 44 3.01 -17.90 -7.48
N ALA A 45 4.04 -17.11 -7.83
CA ALA A 45 5.31 -17.64 -8.30
C ALA A 45 5.97 -18.55 -7.25
N LEU A 46 5.96 -18.15 -5.97
CA LEU A 46 6.47 -18.94 -4.87
C LEU A 46 5.72 -20.27 -4.72
N TYR A 47 4.39 -20.24 -4.77
CA TYR A 47 3.57 -21.45 -4.74
C TYR A 47 3.86 -22.37 -5.93
N GLY A 48 3.95 -21.82 -7.15
CA GLY A 48 4.25 -22.60 -8.35
C GLY A 48 5.61 -23.29 -8.26
N TRP A 49 6.62 -22.58 -7.77
CA TRP A 49 7.95 -23.15 -7.53
C TRP A 49 7.92 -24.24 -6.46
N LEU A 50 7.25 -24.02 -5.32
CA LEU A 50 7.09 -25.01 -4.25
C LEU A 50 6.31 -26.25 -4.71
N ALA A 51 5.27 -26.07 -5.51
CA ALA A 51 4.47 -27.16 -6.06
C ALA A 51 5.26 -28.05 -7.03
N GLY A 52 6.36 -27.56 -7.60
CA GLY A 52 7.30 -28.37 -8.38
C GLY A 52 8.20 -29.26 -7.51
N GLN A 53 8.39 -28.93 -6.24
CA GLN A 53 9.31 -29.61 -5.33
C GLN A 53 8.61 -30.44 -4.24
N PHE A 54 7.37 -30.08 -3.91
CA PHE A 54 6.59 -30.66 -2.82
C PHE A 54 5.21 -31.11 -3.28
N THR A 55 4.52 -31.86 -2.43
CA THR A 55 3.10 -32.15 -2.65
C THR A 55 2.27 -30.87 -2.55
N GLN A 56 1.16 -30.81 -3.29
CA GLN A 56 0.25 -29.67 -3.33
C GLN A 56 -0.15 -29.11 -1.94
N PRO A 57 -0.53 -29.93 -0.92
CA PRO A 57 -0.84 -29.42 0.41
C PRO A 57 0.37 -28.83 1.14
N GLN A 58 1.57 -29.40 0.97
CA GLN A 58 2.79 -28.87 1.57
C GLN A 58 3.20 -27.54 0.96
N ALA A 59 3.12 -27.41 -0.37
CA ALA A 59 3.41 -26.16 -1.08
C ALA A 59 2.46 -25.02 -0.65
N ALA A 60 1.16 -25.32 -0.51
CA ALA A 60 0.17 -24.36 -0.03
C ALA A 60 0.46 -23.92 1.43
N ALA A 61 0.76 -24.86 2.31
CA ALA A 61 1.08 -24.58 3.71
C ALA A 61 2.34 -23.70 3.86
N LEU A 62 3.41 -24.01 3.12
CA LEU A 62 4.66 -23.24 3.14
C LEU A 62 4.47 -21.83 2.56
N THR A 63 3.75 -21.71 1.44
CA THR A 63 3.45 -20.40 0.86
C THR A 63 2.64 -19.54 1.84
N GLY A 64 1.60 -20.13 2.44
CA GLY A 64 0.77 -19.47 3.44
C GLY A 64 1.58 -19.01 4.67
N LEU A 65 2.52 -19.84 5.14
CA LEU A 65 3.39 -19.50 6.26
C LEU A 65 4.28 -18.29 5.93
N VAL A 66 4.87 -18.24 4.73
CA VAL A 66 5.67 -17.09 4.26
C VAL A 66 4.83 -15.82 4.20
N VAL A 67 3.63 -15.89 3.62
CA VAL A 67 2.70 -14.75 3.55
C VAL A 67 2.31 -14.27 4.95
N LEU A 68 2.07 -15.18 5.88
CA LEU A 68 1.68 -14.86 7.25
C LEU A 68 2.80 -14.16 8.01
N VAL A 69 4.04 -14.64 7.89
CA VAL A 69 5.23 -13.98 8.47
C VAL A 69 5.41 -12.58 7.88
N PHE A 70 5.32 -12.46 6.55
CA PHE A 70 5.46 -11.16 5.88
C PHE A 70 4.39 -10.15 6.35
N THR A 71 3.13 -10.60 6.43
CA THR A 71 2.00 -9.79 6.91
C THR A 71 2.20 -9.39 8.38
N GLY A 72 2.66 -10.31 9.22
CA GLY A 72 2.97 -10.04 10.62
C GLY A 72 4.08 -8.99 10.80
N VAL A 73 5.14 -9.06 10.00
CA VAL A 73 6.23 -8.07 10.00
C VAL A 73 5.72 -6.69 9.56
N LEU A 74 4.91 -6.62 8.51
CA LEU A 74 4.33 -5.35 8.07
C LEU A 74 3.44 -4.73 9.15
N LEU A 75 2.57 -5.53 9.77
CA LEU A 75 1.69 -5.06 10.85
C LEU A 75 2.51 -4.55 12.05
N TRP A 76 3.60 -5.24 12.39
CA TRP A 76 4.51 -4.81 13.45
C TRP A 76 5.20 -3.48 13.12
N LEU A 77 5.67 -3.29 11.88
CA LEU A 77 6.28 -2.03 11.44
C LEU A 77 5.28 -0.87 11.49
N VAL A 78 4.05 -1.09 11.05
CA VAL A 78 2.97 -0.09 11.13
C VAL A 78 2.69 0.26 12.59
N ALA A 79 2.52 -0.74 13.45
CA ALA A 79 2.30 -0.53 14.89
C ALA A 79 3.46 0.24 15.55
N ARG A 80 4.71 -0.05 15.15
CA ARG A 80 5.90 0.67 15.63
C ARG A 80 5.93 2.13 15.18
N SER A 81 5.48 2.43 13.96
CA SER A 81 5.51 3.79 13.41
C SER A 81 4.40 4.71 13.94
N ALA A 82 3.41 4.15 14.64
CA ALA A 82 2.30 4.90 15.24
C ALA A 82 2.60 5.41 16.67
N HIS A 83 3.77 5.08 17.23
CA HIS A 83 4.29 5.55 18.52
C HIS A 83 5.44 6.55 18.32
#